data_AF-A0A433CUY3-F1
#
_entry.id   AF-A0A433CUY3-F1
#
_cell.length_a   1.000
_cell.length_b   1.000
_cell.length_c   1.000
_cell.angle_alpha   90.00
_cell.angle_beta   90.00
_cell.angle_gamma   90.00
#
_symmetry.space_group_name_H-M   'P 1'
#
loop_
_entity.id
_entity.type
_entity.pdbx_description
1 polymer ?
#
loop_
_entity_poly.entity_id
_entity_poly.type
_entity_poly.pdbx_seq_one_letter_code
_entity_poly.pdbx_strand_id
1 'polypeptide(L)'
;MAFEPKIQVSNIPKTSDSFKLTDITGDAPTDDTGYQQAPQLPQSNTEWYKQVYVGKFGTIPSQVMFTTDGDEQLAEATLNHTFEDGVHLITAYFTKQLTGLSYTLNAGKTVLTKTNVDQWADPYGIFEGVYGLIKSADEDFSLEDVSTIASVTNTTITLNETLTGASADNDLWILYKVSKYVLVTNEGEGSLISDIGDMAISAINNGDGCSDEKSLKLLSRLMLKYATQIAFSCGNYAKAHNAAVLLASSSSTLNCTTCGS
;
A
#
# COMPACT_ATOMS: atom_id res chain seq x y z
N MET A 1 -2.35 13.96 -19.62
CA MET A 1 -1.94 13.60 -18.25
C MET A 1 -2.68 12.35 -17.92
N ALA A 2 -2.03 11.21 -17.66
CA ALA A 2 -2.65 9.92 -17.36
C ALA A 2 -3.52 9.90 -16.10
N PHE A 3 -4.42 8.91 -16.04
CA PHE A 3 -5.18 8.58 -14.85
C PHE A 3 -4.23 8.01 -13.79
N GLU A 4 -4.33 8.55 -12.57
CA GLU A 4 -3.51 8.13 -11.44
C GLU A 4 -4.42 7.92 -10.23
N PRO A 5 -4.77 6.67 -9.88
CA PRO A 5 -5.63 6.41 -8.74
C PRO A 5 -4.94 6.80 -7.44
N LYS A 6 -5.73 7.33 -6.50
CA LYS A 6 -5.25 7.82 -5.21
C LYS A 6 -6.02 7.14 -4.09
N ILE A 7 -5.28 6.65 -3.11
CA ILE A 7 -5.85 6.06 -1.89
C ILE A 7 -5.39 6.80 -0.64
N GLN A 8 -6.25 6.75 0.36
CA GLN A 8 -5.95 7.10 1.75
C GLN A 8 -6.14 5.85 2.61
N VAL A 9 -5.17 5.62 3.49
CA VAL A 9 -5.28 4.62 4.56
C VAL A 9 -5.49 5.36 5.86
N SER A 10 -6.51 4.97 6.62
CA SER A 10 -6.85 5.62 7.89
C SER A 10 -7.44 4.63 8.89
N ASN A 11 -7.73 5.13 10.10
CA ASN A 11 -8.46 4.41 11.15
C ASN A 11 -7.89 3.02 11.48
N ILE A 12 -6.57 2.88 11.57
CA ILE A 12 -5.97 1.69 12.17
C ILE A 12 -6.24 1.77 13.68
N PRO A 13 -7.10 0.91 14.24
CA PRO A 13 -7.43 0.96 15.66
C PRO A 13 -6.21 0.54 16.49
N LYS A 14 -6.24 0.82 17.79
CA LYS A 14 -5.18 0.38 18.71
C LYS A 14 -5.03 -1.14 18.78
N THR A 15 -6.10 -1.88 18.48
CA THR A 15 -6.09 -3.34 18.37
C THR A 15 -5.37 -3.83 17.12
N SER A 16 -5.04 -2.93 16.18
CA SER A 16 -4.36 -3.23 14.92
C SER A 16 -5.05 -4.28 14.06
N ASP A 17 -6.35 -4.53 14.22
CA ASP A 17 -7.07 -5.64 13.57
C ASP A 17 -7.69 -5.28 12.21
N SER A 18 -7.66 -4.01 11.85
CA SER A 18 -8.33 -3.49 10.68
C SER A 18 -7.74 -2.16 10.21
N PHE A 19 -8.12 -1.73 9.02
CA PHE A 19 -7.88 -0.38 8.53
C PHE A 19 -8.98 0.05 7.58
N LYS A 20 -9.11 1.35 7.38
CA LYS A 20 -10.02 1.92 6.40
C LYS A 20 -9.23 2.32 5.16
N LEU A 21 -9.66 1.81 4.00
CA LEU A 21 -9.16 2.23 2.70
C LEU A 21 -10.19 3.15 2.05
N THR A 22 -9.78 4.35 1.72
CA THR A 22 -10.62 5.34 1.03
C THR A 22 -9.99 5.68 -0.31
N ASP A 23 -10.79 5.62 -1.36
CA ASP A 23 -10.48 6.15 -2.67
C ASP A 23 -10.67 7.66 -2.67
N ILE A 24 -9.59 8.36 -2.98
CA ILE A 24 -9.53 9.83 -3.01
C ILE A 24 -9.08 10.34 -4.38
N THR A 25 -9.25 9.52 -5.43
CA THR A 25 -8.83 9.85 -6.80
C THR A 25 -9.50 11.12 -7.33
N GLY A 26 -10.74 11.40 -6.91
CA GLY A 26 -11.49 12.60 -7.30
C GLY A 26 -11.86 12.63 -8.80
N ASP A 27 -12.63 13.64 -9.19
CA ASP A 27 -13.05 13.84 -10.59
C ASP A 27 -12.31 15.03 -11.23
N ALA A 28 -12.01 14.93 -12.52
CA ALA A 28 -11.60 16.07 -13.32
C ALA A 28 -12.76 17.08 -13.47
N PRO A 29 -12.49 18.40 -13.55
CA PRO A 29 -11.18 19.05 -13.60
C PRO A 29 -10.60 19.41 -12.22
N THR A 30 -11.22 18.98 -11.12
CA THR A 30 -10.72 19.29 -9.76
C THR A 30 -9.45 18.49 -9.48
N ASP A 31 -9.41 17.26 -9.96
CA ASP A 31 -8.24 16.41 -10.02
C ASP A 31 -7.88 16.14 -11.49
N ASP A 32 -6.74 16.64 -11.92
CA ASP A 32 -6.30 16.61 -13.31
C ASP A 32 -5.70 15.24 -13.73
N THR A 33 -5.52 14.35 -12.76
CA THR A 33 -5.21 12.92 -12.94
C THR A 33 -6.35 12.01 -12.46
N GLY A 34 -7.48 12.59 -12.03
CA GLY A 34 -8.60 11.87 -11.45
C GLY A 34 -9.46 11.15 -12.49
N TYR A 35 -10.64 10.70 -12.07
CA TYR A 35 -11.63 10.17 -13.01
C TYR A 35 -11.94 11.21 -14.08
N GLN A 36 -12.38 10.75 -15.27
CA GLN A 36 -12.73 11.61 -16.42
C GLN A 36 -11.56 12.22 -17.20
N GLN A 37 -10.32 11.85 -16.87
CA GLN A 37 -9.12 12.32 -17.56
C GLN A 37 -9.03 11.88 -19.04
N ALA A 38 -9.68 10.78 -19.43
CA ALA A 38 -9.85 10.38 -20.83
C ALA A 38 -11.31 9.96 -21.12
N PRO A 39 -11.87 10.26 -22.30
CA PRO A 39 -13.24 9.86 -22.67
C PRO A 39 -13.48 8.34 -22.63
N GLN A 40 -12.42 7.55 -22.73
CA GLN A 40 -12.47 6.09 -22.77
C GLN A 40 -12.24 5.45 -21.40
N LEU A 41 -11.82 6.23 -20.39
CA LEU A 41 -11.70 5.74 -19.03
C LEU A 41 -13.05 5.89 -18.29
N PRO A 42 -13.35 5.00 -17.35
CA PRO A 42 -14.54 5.12 -16.51
C PRO A 42 -14.62 6.48 -15.80
N GLN A 43 -15.84 7.00 -15.69
CA GLN A 43 -16.11 8.36 -15.24
C GLN A 43 -16.51 8.40 -13.75
N SER A 44 -16.43 7.24 -13.08
CA SER A 44 -16.80 7.07 -11.68
C SER A 44 -16.05 5.93 -11.03
N ASN A 45 -15.96 5.98 -9.70
CA ASN A 45 -15.32 4.94 -8.90
C ASN A 45 -16.02 3.57 -8.97
N THR A 46 -17.36 3.53 -9.07
CA THR A 46 -18.13 2.27 -9.02
C THR A 46 -17.89 1.34 -10.21
N GLU A 47 -17.21 1.82 -11.24
CA GLU A 47 -16.87 1.03 -12.43
C GLU A 47 -15.52 0.30 -12.27
N TRP A 48 -14.76 0.58 -11.21
CA TRP A 48 -13.46 -0.01 -10.93
C TRP A 48 -13.55 -1.05 -9.83
N TYR A 49 -12.92 -2.19 -10.05
CA TYR A 49 -12.71 -3.20 -9.02
C TYR A 49 -11.39 -2.95 -8.33
N LYS A 50 -11.35 -3.16 -7.01
CA LYS A 50 -10.16 -2.96 -6.21
C LYS A 50 -9.70 -4.28 -5.64
N GLN A 51 -8.40 -4.50 -5.66
CA GLN A 51 -7.76 -5.53 -4.87
C GLN A 51 -6.67 -4.92 -4.01
N VAL A 52 -6.54 -5.41 -2.77
CA VAL A 52 -5.63 -4.81 -1.79
C VAL A 52 -4.66 -5.86 -1.29
N TYR A 53 -3.38 -5.49 -1.26
CA TYR A 53 -2.30 -6.29 -0.72
C TYR A 53 -1.60 -5.51 0.37
N VAL A 54 -1.31 -6.17 1.48
CA VAL A 54 -0.57 -5.59 2.60
C VAL A 54 0.67 -6.44 2.85
N GLY A 55 1.84 -5.80 2.87
CA GLY A 55 3.10 -6.43 3.18
C GLY A 55 3.87 -5.67 4.25
N LYS A 56 4.26 -6.35 5.32
CA LYS A 56 5.24 -5.82 6.28
C LYS A 56 6.58 -5.65 5.55
N PHE A 57 7.33 -4.60 5.89
CA PHE A 57 8.60 -4.32 5.21
C PHE A 57 9.53 -5.55 5.25
N GLY A 58 10.03 -5.98 4.09
CA GLY A 58 10.87 -7.18 3.96
C GLY A 58 10.12 -8.51 3.92
N THR A 59 8.78 -8.51 3.93
CA THR A 59 7.96 -9.72 3.80
C THR A 59 7.22 -9.76 2.47
N ILE A 60 6.76 -10.96 2.09
CA ILE A 60 5.87 -11.13 0.94
C ILE A 60 4.50 -10.52 1.31
N PRO A 61 3.90 -9.68 0.46
CA PRO A 61 2.56 -9.15 0.69
C PRO A 61 1.50 -10.25 0.65
N SER A 62 0.49 -10.14 1.50
CA SER A 62 -0.72 -10.96 1.46
C SER A 62 -1.90 -10.16 0.91
N GLN A 63 -2.77 -10.80 0.15
CA GLN A 63 -4.05 -10.22 -0.24
C GLN A 63 -4.92 -10.00 1.01
N VAL A 64 -5.60 -8.87 1.07
CA VAL A 64 -6.59 -8.55 2.10
C VAL A 64 -7.94 -8.43 1.40
N MET A 65 -8.87 -9.29 1.81
CA MET A 65 -10.20 -9.35 1.22
C MET A 65 -11.09 -8.25 1.80
N PHE A 66 -11.97 -7.73 0.95
CA PHE A 66 -13.04 -6.84 1.36
C PHE A 66 -14.04 -7.57 2.27
N THR A 67 -14.63 -6.84 3.22
CA THR A 67 -15.51 -7.42 4.25
C THR A 67 -16.89 -7.80 3.73
N THR A 68 -17.36 -7.13 2.68
CA THR A 68 -18.71 -7.25 2.17
C THR A 68 -18.67 -7.27 0.65
N ASP A 69 -19.54 -8.08 0.03
CA ASP A 69 -19.67 -8.12 -1.43
C ASP A 69 -19.98 -6.72 -1.98
N GLY A 70 -19.15 -6.21 -2.91
CA GLY A 70 -19.30 -4.89 -3.53
C GLY A 70 -18.49 -3.78 -2.86
N ASP A 71 -17.88 -4.00 -1.68
CA ASP A 71 -17.02 -3.00 -1.02
C ASP A 71 -15.82 -2.62 -1.90
N GLU A 72 -15.36 -3.53 -2.75
CA GLU A 72 -14.29 -3.32 -3.73
C GLU A 72 -14.60 -2.23 -4.76
N GLN A 73 -15.87 -1.87 -4.92
CA GLN A 73 -16.32 -0.78 -5.81
C GLN A 73 -16.68 0.49 -5.03
N LEU A 74 -16.83 0.42 -3.71
CA LEU A 74 -17.16 1.57 -2.88
C LEU A 74 -15.97 2.53 -2.77
N ALA A 75 -16.27 3.81 -2.57
CA ALA A 75 -15.23 4.82 -2.35
C ALA A 75 -14.50 4.58 -1.02
N GLU A 76 -15.07 3.79 -0.12
CA GLU A 76 -14.53 3.55 1.20
C GLU A 76 -14.93 2.18 1.70
N ALA A 77 -13.97 1.41 2.22
CA ALA A 77 -14.20 0.11 2.80
C ALA A 77 -13.32 -0.11 4.04
N THR A 78 -13.78 -0.97 4.94
CA THR A 78 -12.99 -1.43 6.10
C THR A 78 -12.42 -2.81 5.77
N LEU A 79 -11.13 -2.98 5.96
CA LEU A 79 -10.41 -4.20 5.62
C LEU A 79 -9.83 -4.81 6.89
N ASN A 80 -10.05 -6.10 7.10
CA ASN A 80 -9.53 -6.82 8.26
C ASN A 80 -8.09 -7.25 7.99
N HIS A 81 -7.16 -6.77 8.81
CA HIS A 81 -5.76 -7.15 8.73
C HIS A 81 -5.08 -6.87 10.06
N THR A 82 -4.44 -7.88 10.64
CA THR A 82 -3.68 -7.72 11.89
C THR A 82 -2.31 -7.12 11.61
N PHE A 83 -2.12 -5.87 11.98
CA PHE A 83 -0.82 -5.19 11.90
C PHE A 83 0.03 -5.46 13.14
N GLU A 84 1.26 -5.90 12.91
CA GLU A 84 2.34 -5.83 13.89
C GLU A 84 3.05 -4.47 13.82
N ASP A 85 3.76 -4.11 14.90
CA ASP A 85 4.62 -2.93 14.90
C ASP A 85 5.68 -3.02 13.77
N GLY A 86 5.83 -1.92 13.03
CA GLY A 86 6.66 -1.86 11.83
C GLY A 86 6.09 -0.93 10.75
N VAL A 87 6.87 -0.79 9.68
CA VAL A 87 6.37 -0.22 8.42
C VAL A 87 5.73 -1.30 7.57
N HIS A 88 4.56 -0.98 7.03
CA HIS A 88 3.79 -1.79 6.10
C HIS A 88 3.60 -1.04 4.78
N LEU A 89 3.63 -1.77 3.67
CA LEU A 89 3.28 -1.29 2.34
C LEU A 89 1.89 -1.82 1.99
N ILE A 90 0.94 -0.91 1.86
CA ILE A 90 -0.41 -1.20 1.39
C ILE A 90 -0.45 -0.84 -0.09
N THR A 91 -0.78 -1.80 -0.94
CA THR A 91 -0.90 -1.62 -2.38
C THR A 91 -2.33 -1.94 -2.79
N ALA A 92 -2.99 -0.99 -3.44
CA ALA A 92 -4.28 -1.21 -4.08
C ALA A 92 -4.08 -1.27 -5.60
N TYR A 93 -4.71 -2.26 -6.22
CA TYR A 93 -4.80 -2.40 -7.66
C TYR A 93 -6.21 -2.05 -8.09
N PHE A 94 -6.31 -1.12 -9.04
CA PHE A 94 -7.55 -0.67 -9.64
C PHE A 94 -7.70 -1.33 -11.00
N THR A 95 -8.75 -2.11 -11.17
CA THR A 95 -8.91 -2.97 -12.34
C THR A 95 -10.20 -2.68 -13.07
N LYS A 96 -10.12 -2.80 -14.40
CA LYS A 96 -11.28 -2.66 -15.27
C LYS A 96 -11.11 -3.49 -16.52
N GLN A 97 -12.18 -4.18 -16.89
CA GLN A 97 -12.32 -4.78 -18.22
C GLN A 97 -12.49 -3.70 -19.30
N LEU A 98 -11.61 -3.72 -20.29
CA LEU A 98 -11.74 -3.00 -21.54
C LEU A 98 -12.42 -3.90 -22.57
N THR A 99 -13.58 -3.46 -23.05
CA THR A 99 -14.34 -4.14 -24.10
C THR A 99 -14.17 -3.42 -25.43
N GLY A 100 -14.29 -4.16 -26.53
CA GLY A 100 -14.29 -3.57 -27.88
C GLY A 100 -12.91 -3.10 -28.39
N LEU A 101 -11.81 -3.43 -27.70
CA LEU A 101 -10.47 -3.21 -28.21
C LEU A 101 -10.12 -4.26 -29.28
N SER A 102 -9.66 -3.81 -30.44
CA SER A 102 -9.18 -4.70 -31.51
C SER A 102 -7.65 -4.72 -31.55
N TYR A 103 -7.07 -5.90 -31.32
CA TYR A 103 -5.62 -6.10 -31.34
C TYR A 103 -5.24 -7.49 -31.87
N THR A 104 -3.97 -7.63 -32.22
CA THR A 104 -3.30 -8.91 -32.46
C THR A 104 -2.27 -9.13 -31.38
N LEU A 105 -2.00 -10.40 -31.11
CA LEU A 105 -1.03 -10.82 -30.12
C LEU A 105 0.08 -11.60 -30.81
N ASN A 106 1.33 -11.27 -30.54
CA ASN A 106 2.44 -12.05 -31.09
C ASN A 106 2.45 -13.49 -30.54
N ALA A 107 3.17 -14.40 -31.17
CA ALA A 107 3.25 -15.81 -30.74
C ALA A 107 3.74 -15.96 -29.28
N GLY A 108 4.63 -15.06 -28.83
CA GLY A 108 5.12 -15.02 -27.46
C GLY A 108 4.17 -14.40 -26.45
N LYS A 109 3.04 -13.83 -26.87
CA LYS A 109 2.06 -13.13 -26.03
C LYS A 109 2.62 -11.99 -25.18
N THR A 110 3.69 -11.37 -25.64
CA THR A 110 4.39 -10.24 -25.00
C THR A 110 4.20 -8.93 -25.75
N VAL A 111 3.65 -8.97 -26.96
CA VAL A 111 3.42 -7.77 -27.78
C VAL A 111 2.00 -7.78 -28.30
N LEU A 112 1.24 -6.77 -27.89
CA LEU A 112 -0.06 -6.45 -28.44
C LEU A 112 0.14 -5.43 -29.55
N THR A 113 -0.43 -5.67 -30.73
CA THR A 113 -0.39 -4.75 -31.87
C THR A 113 -1.81 -4.37 -32.25
N LYS A 114 -2.09 -3.07 -32.24
CA LYS A 114 -3.39 -2.49 -32.53
C LYS A 114 -3.85 -2.83 -33.94
N THR A 115 -5.11 -3.24 -34.11
CA THR A 115 -5.69 -3.48 -35.45
C THR A 115 -6.66 -2.40 -35.89
N ASN A 116 -7.25 -1.62 -34.96
CA ASN A 116 -8.04 -0.42 -35.27
C ASN A 116 -8.10 0.54 -34.05
N VAL A 117 -8.32 1.84 -34.33
CA VAL A 117 -8.60 3.00 -33.42
C VAL A 117 -7.43 3.70 -32.68
N ASP A 118 -7.32 5.02 -32.80
CA ASP A 118 -6.30 5.96 -32.26
C ASP A 118 -6.17 6.11 -30.72
N GLN A 119 -6.47 5.08 -29.93
CA GLN A 119 -6.70 5.23 -28.48
C GLN A 119 -5.58 4.73 -27.55
N TRP A 120 -4.49 4.17 -28.07
CA TRP A 120 -3.50 3.47 -27.23
C TRP A 120 -2.46 4.39 -26.58
N ALA A 121 -2.18 5.54 -27.17
CA ALA A 121 -1.18 6.48 -26.66
C ALA A 121 -1.62 7.94 -26.83
N ASP A 122 -1.16 8.77 -25.88
CA ASP A 122 -1.08 10.25 -25.76
C ASP A 122 -1.70 11.11 -26.89
N PRO A 123 -2.46 12.20 -26.60
CA PRO A 123 -2.58 12.92 -25.32
C PRO A 123 -3.59 12.36 -24.29
N TYR A 124 -4.39 11.36 -24.68
CA TYR A 124 -5.48 10.82 -23.88
C TYR A 124 -5.51 9.27 -23.91
N GLY A 125 -4.34 8.66 -24.10
CA GLY A 125 -4.21 7.22 -24.36
C GLY A 125 -4.67 6.36 -23.18
N ILE A 126 -5.51 5.36 -23.45
CA ILE A 126 -6.12 4.48 -22.43
C ILE A 126 -5.10 3.66 -21.61
N PHE A 127 -3.89 3.48 -22.14
CA PHE A 127 -2.81 2.70 -21.53
C PHE A 127 -1.72 3.57 -20.87
N GLU A 128 -1.86 4.90 -20.93
CA GLU A 128 -0.95 5.79 -20.20
C GLU A 128 -1.16 5.59 -18.69
N GLY A 129 -0.09 5.34 -17.94
CA GLY A 129 -0.17 5.09 -16.49
C GLY A 129 -0.62 3.68 -16.08
N VAL A 130 -1.02 2.81 -17.03
CA VAL A 130 -1.36 1.41 -16.73
C VAL A 130 -0.11 0.66 -16.28
N TYR A 131 -0.22 0.01 -15.11
CA TYR A 131 0.85 -0.80 -14.53
C TYR A 131 1.01 -2.14 -15.25
N GLY A 132 -0.11 -2.80 -15.56
CA GLY A 132 -0.09 -4.13 -16.15
C GLY A 132 -1.43 -4.55 -16.72
N LEU A 133 -1.42 -5.70 -17.38
CA LEU A 133 -2.59 -6.35 -17.95
C LEU A 133 -2.79 -7.71 -17.28
N ILE A 134 -4.04 -8.09 -17.04
CA ILE A 134 -4.42 -9.41 -16.56
C ILE A 134 -5.32 -10.10 -17.57
N LYS A 135 -5.40 -11.42 -17.48
CA LYS A 135 -5.92 -12.26 -18.57
C LYS A 135 -7.15 -13.11 -18.19
N SER A 136 -7.77 -12.87 -17.05
CA SER A 136 -9.05 -13.49 -16.70
C SER A 136 -10.18 -12.50 -16.95
N ALA A 137 -11.35 -13.01 -17.36
CA ALA A 137 -12.62 -12.28 -17.25
C ALA A 137 -13.09 -12.25 -15.78
N ASP A 138 -12.14 -12.10 -14.86
CA ASP A 138 -12.35 -12.23 -13.42
C ASP A 138 -11.69 -11.05 -12.74
N GLU A 139 -12.48 -10.33 -11.95
CA GLU A 139 -12.06 -9.27 -11.05
C GLU A 139 -11.07 -9.78 -9.98
N ASP A 140 -11.11 -11.08 -9.70
CA ASP A 140 -10.20 -11.77 -8.79
C ASP A 140 -9.00 -12.41 -9.51
N PHE A 141 -7.91 -11.63 -9.65
CA PHE A 141 -6.66 -12.09 -10.24
C PHE A 141 -5.58 -12.38 -9.19
N SER A 142 -4.60 -13.22 -9.56
CA SER A 142 -3.35 -13.37 -8.82
C SER A 142 -2.28 -12.42 -9.36
N LEU A 143 -1.41 -11.90 -8.49
CA LEU A 143 -0.28 -11.07 -8.91
C LEU A 143 0.69 -11.80 -9.85
N GLU A 144 0.73 -13.13 -9.81
CA GLU A 144 1.54 -13.95 -10.73
C GLU A 144 1.01 -13.94 -12.16
N ASP A 145 -0.27 -13.61 -12.36
CA ASP A 145 -0.93 -13.55 -13.66
C ASP A 145 -0.84 -12.16 -14.31
N VAL A 146 -0.27 -11.18 -13.60
CA VAL A 146 -0.12 -9.80 -14.10
C VAL A 146 1.08 -9.73 -15.04
N SER A 147 0.85 -9.29 -16.27
CA SER A 147 1.92 -8.94 -17.21
C SER A 147 2.14 -7.43 -17.21
N THR A 148 3.30 -7.00 -16.73
CA THR A 148 3.60 -5.58 -16.56
C THR A 148 3.93 -4.93 -17.90
N ILE A 149 3.52 -3.68 -18.07
CA ILE A 149 3.79 -2.92 -19.31
C ILE A 149 5.25 -2.46 -19.31
N ALA A 150 6.00 -2.87 -20.32
CA ALA A 150 7.36 -2.43 -20.58
C ALA A 150 7.38 -1.11 -21.37
N SER A 151 6.52 -0.98 -22.37
CA SER A 151 6.42 0.24 -23.19
C SER A 151 5.09 0.32 -23.93
N VAL A 152 4.62 1.54 -24.16
CA VAL A 152 3.44 1.84 -24.98
C VAL A 152 3.84 2.77 -26.12
N THR A 153 3.40 2.44 -27.33
CA THR A 153 3.47 3.29 -28.52
C THR A 153 2.06 3.48 -29.09
N ASN A 154 1.93 4.31 -30.13
CA ASN A 154 0.64 4.53 -30.79
C ASN A 154 0.03 3.27 -31.43
N THR A 155 0.83 2.22 -31.64
CA THR A 155 0.42 0.99 -32.33
C THR A 155 0.69 -0.28 -31.54
N THR A 156 1.57 -0.24 -30.53
CA THR A 156 2.00 -1.45 -29.82
C THR A 156 2.09 -1.26 -28.31
N ILE A 157 1.79 -2.31 -27.57
CA ILE A 157 2.10 -2.45 -26.16
C ILE A 157 3.07 -3.62 -26.03
N THR A 158 4.19 -3.40 -25.36
CA THR A 158 5.16 -4.44 -25.03
C THR A 158 5.09 -4.74 -23.55
N LEU A 159 5.08 -6.01 -23.19
CA LEU A 159 4.99 -6.51 -21.83
C LEU A 159 6.33 -7.11 -21.41
N ASN A 160 6.68 -7.01 -20.13
CA ASN A 160 7.88 -7.67 -19.59
C ASN A 160 7.68 -9.18 -19.49
N GLU A 161 6.45 -9.60 -19.20
CA GLU A 161 6.05 -11.00 -19.06
C GLU A 161 5.03 -11.41 -20.13
N THR A 162 4.96 -12.72 -20.40
CA THR A 162 3.94 -13.32 -21.26
C THR A 162 2.56 -13.09 -20.65
N LEU A 163 1.61 -12.56 -21.42
CA LEU A 163 0.19 -12.48 -21.06
C LEU A 163 -0.43 -13.88 -21.07
N THR A 164 -0.18 -14.61 -19.98
CA THR A 164 -0.32 -16.06 -19.90
C THR A 164 -1.75 -16.50 -20.15
N GLY A 165 -1.94 -17.02 -21.37
CA GLY A 165 -3.17 -17.61 -21.87
C GLY A 165 -4.02 -16.69 -22.77
N ALA A 166 -3.63 -15.44 -23.03
CA ALA A 166 -4.43 -14.52 -23.87
C ALA A 166 -4.67 -15.09 -25.28
N SER A 167 -5.78 -14.70 -25.89
CA SER A 167 -6.09 -14.86 -27.32
C SER A 167 -6.50 -13.52 -27.89
N ALA A 168 -6.36 -13.33 -29.21
CA ALA A 168 -6.57 -12.06 -29.91
C ALA A 168 -7.99 -11.49 -29.79
N ASP A 169 -8.96 -12.29 -29.32
CA ASP A 169 -10.37 -11.92 -29.20
C ASP A 169 -10.85 -11.76 -27.75
N ASN A 170 -9.96 -11.88 -26.75
CA ASN A 170 -10.35 -11.74 -25.36
C ASN A 170 -10.39 -10.27 -24.94
N ASP A 171 -11.37 -9.93 -24.11
CA ASP A 171 -11.35 -8.66 -23.38
C ASP A 171 -10.07 -8.55 -22.54
N LEU A 172 -9.52 -7.34 -22.50
CA LEU A 172 -8.31 -7.03 -21.76
C LEU A 172 -8.70 -6.35 -20.46
N TRP A 173 -8.09 -6.75 -19.36
CA TRP A 173 -8.24 -6.02 -18.12
C TRP A 173 -7.00 -5.18 -17.88
N ILE A 174 -7.21 -3.90 -17.63
CA ILE A 174 -6.14 -2.97 -17.26
C ILE A 174 -6.02 -2.89 -15.75
N LEU A 175 -4.78 -2.71 -15.30
CA LEU A 175 -4.41 -2.59 -13.90
C LEU A 175 -3.69 -1.27 -13.67
N TYR A 176 -4.23 -0.42 -12.80
CA TYR A 176 -3.47 0.68 -12.20
C TYR A 176 -3.04 0.28 -10.79
N LYS A 177 -1.86 0.77 -10.38
CA LYS A 177 -1.27 0.43 -9.09
C LYS A 177 -1.06 1.70 -8.28
N VAL A 178 -1.51 1.69 -7.04
CA VAL A 178 -1.19 2.73 -6.05
C VAL A 178 -0.70 2.08 -4.76
N SER A 179 0.35 2.64 -4.17
CA SER A 179 0.94 2.13 -2.95
C SER A 179 1.12 3.23 -1.91
N LYS A 180 0.90 2.89 -0.63
CA LYS A 180 1.11 3.77 0.52
C LYS A 180 1.87 3.02 1.61
N TYR A 181 2.90 3.68 2.14
CA TYR A 181 3.57 3.24 3.35
C TYR A 181 2.77 3.69 4.57
N VAL A 182 2.67 2.80 5.55
CA VAL A 182 2.02 3.06 6.83
C VAL A 182 2.94 2.59 7.95
N LEU A 183 3.04 3.39 9.00
CA LEU A 183 3.78 3.06 10.21
C LEU A 183 2.79 2.65 11.31
N VAL A 184 3.01 1.48 11.89
CA VAL A 184 2.25 0.99 13.06
C VAL A 184 3.22 0.84 14.23
N THR A 185 2.85 1.41 15.38
CA THR A 185 3.64 1.39 16.63
C THR A 185 2.78 1.14 17.87
N ASN A 186 1.67 0.42 17.73
CA ASN A 186 0.65 0.29 18.77
C ASN A 186 1.19 -0.44 20.01
N GLU A 187 1.93 -1.54 19.84
CA GLU A 187 2.50 -2.30 20.97
C GLU A 187 3.64 -1.52 21.65
N GLY A 188 4.51 -0.92 20.85
CA GLY A 188 5.62 -0.09 21.31
C GLY A 188 5.15 1.15 22.06
N GLU A 189 4.08 1.81 21.60
CA GLU A 189 3.47 2.93 22.32
C GLU A 189 2.79 2.49 23.61
N GLY A 190 2.10 1.35 23.63
CA GLY A 190 1.55 0.77 24.85
C GLY A 190 2.62 0.52 25.90
N SER A 191 3.76 -0.03 25.48
CA SER A 191 4.90 -0.27 26.35
C SER A 191 5.53 1.02 26.89
N LEU A 192 5.67 2.05 26.04
CA LEU A 192 6.15 3.37 26.47
C LEU A 192 5.24 4.00 27.54
N ILE A 193 3.91 3.90 27.37
CA ILE A 193 2.95 4.42 28.35
C ILE A 193 3.09 3.67 29.68
N SER A 194 3.32 2.35 29.65
CA SER A 194 3.58 1.56 30.85
C SER A 194 4.84 2.04 31.57
N ASP A 195 5.95 2.24 30.86
CA ASP A 195 7.22 2.72 31.44
C ASP A 195 7.07 4.11 32.08
N ILE A 196 6.28 5.00 31.47
CA ILE A 196 5.95 6.32 32.05
C ILE A 196 5.16 6.16 33.36
N GLY A 197 4.16 5.28 33.37
CA GLY A 197 3.37 4.97 34.56
C GLY A 197 4.22 4.39 35.69
N ASP A 198 5.12 3.48 35.37
CA ASP A 198 6.02 2.82 36.34
C ASP A 198 7.01 3.80 37.00
N MET A 199 7.45 4.84 36.28
CA MET A 199 8.23 5.91 36.88
C MET A 199 7.41 6.70 37.90
N ALA A 200 6.19 7.13 37.53
CA ALA A 200 5.33 7.92 38.40
C ALA A 200 4.97 7.15 39.69
N ILE A 201 4.66 5.85 39.58
CA ILE A 201 4.33 5.00 40.74
C ILE A 201 5.56 4.77 41.63
N SER A 202 6.76 4.60 41.04
CA SER A 202 7.99 4.43 41.83
C SER A 202 8.35 5.65 42.67
N ALA A 203 8.05 6.85 42.18
CA ALA A 203 8.21 8.09 42.92
C ALA A 203 7.29 8.15 44.14
N ILE A 204 6.06 7.65 44.01
CA ILE A 204 5.04 7.70 45.06
C ILE A 204 5.32 6.67 46.17
N ASN A 205 5.66 5.43 45.81
CA ASN A 205 5.69 4.33 46.78
C ASN A 205 7.02 4.21 47.53
N ASN A 206 8.15 4.60 46.93
CA ASN A 206 9.48 4.33 47.51
C ASN A 206 10.35 5.59 47.64
N GLY A 207 9.92 6.77 47.17
CA GLY A 207 10.80 7.95 47.03
C GLY A 207 11.86 7.82 45.92
N ASP A 208 12.02 6.62 45.35
CA ASP A 208 12.95 6.25 44.28
C ASP A 208 12.39 6.54 42.87
N GLY A 209 11.73 7.69 42.69
CA GLY A 209 11.19 8.13 41.39
C GLY A 209 12.25 8.36 40.31
N CYS A 210 13.53 8.15 40.65
CA CYS A 210 14.71 8.27 39.81
C CYS A 210 15.54 6.98 39.86
N SER A 211 14.90 5.82 39.77
CA SER A 211 15.64 4.58 39.49
C SER A 211 16.31 4.70 38.11
N ASP A 212 17.64 4.75 38.08
CA ASP A 212 18.44 4.87 36.85
C ASP A 212 18.02 3.86 35.78
N GLU A 213 17.71 2.63 36.19
CA GLU A 213 17.25 1.57 35.28
C GLU A 213 15.92 1.93 34.59
N LYS A 214 14.94 2.45 35.35
CA LYS A 214 13.64 2.85 34.81
C LYS A 214 13.75 4.08 33.91
N SER A 215 14.53 5.07 34.32
CA SER A 215 14.77 6.28 33.52
C SER A 215 15.52 5.96 32.22
N LEU A 216 16.48 5.04 32.24
CA LEU A 216 17.22 4.61 31.06
C LEU A 216 16.35 3.81 30.08
N LYS A 217 15.48 2.93 30.58
CA LYS A 217 14.49 2.21 29.76
C LYS A 217 13.54 3.20 29.09
N LEU A 218 12.98 4.13 29.85
CA LEU A 218 12.10 5.17 29.30
C LEU A 218 12.82 6.02 28.24
N LEU A 219 14.03 6.49 28.53
CA LEU A 219 14.82 7.27 27.58
C LEU A 219 15.09 6.48 26.29
N SER A 220 15.45 5.20 26.41
CA SER A 220 15.67 4.31 25.27
C SER A 220 14.42 4.17 24.40
N ARG A 221 13.24 3.97 25.02
CA ARG A 221 11.97 3.89 24.29
C ARG A 221 11.58 5.22 23.64
N LEU A 222 11.77 6.35 24.32
CA LEU A 222 11.54 7.67 23.74
C LEU A 222 12.43 7.89 22.52
N MET A 223 13.71 7.55 22.61
CA MET A 223 14.65 7.63 21.49
C MET A 223 14.23 6.74 20.32
N LEU A 224 13.78 5.51 20.60
CA LEU A 224 13.25 4.61 19.56
C LEU A 224 11.98 5.19 18.91
N LYS A 225 11.02 5.72 19.69
CA LYS A 225 9.81 6.36 19.15
C LYS A 225 10.16 7.54 18.22
N TYR A 226 11.02 8.44 18.66
CA TYR A 226 11.43 9.58 17.83
C TYR A 226 12.21 9.12 16.59
N ALA A 227 13.12 8.15 16.73
CA ALA A 227 13.87 7.61 15.61
C ALA A 227 12.94 6.98 14.55
N THR A 228 11.92 6.24 14.99
CA THR A 228 10.89 5.65 14.13
C THR A 228 10.13 6.72 13.37
N GLN A 229 9.57 7.72 14.07
CA GLN A 229 8.76 8.77 13.46
C GLN A 229 9.56 9.62 12.48
N ILE A 230 10.76 10.06 12.86
CA ILE A 230 11.64 10.86 12.00
C ILE A 230 12.04 10.04 10.77
N ALA A 231 12.48 8.80 10.94
CA ALA A 231 12.88 7.96 9.82
C ALA A 231 11.73 7.74 8.83
N PHE A 232 10.51 7.53 9.34
CA PHE A 232 9.33 7.35 8.50
C PHE A 232 8.98 8.62 7.71
N SER A 233 8.93 9.77 8.38
CA SER A 233 8.67 11.07 7.73
C SER A 233 9.75 11.45 6.71
N CYS A 234 10.99 11.02 6.91
CA CYS A 234 12.08 11.22 5.95
C CYS A 234 12.13 10.16 4.82
N GLY A 235 11.16 9.23 4.76
CA GLY A 235 11.13 8.18 3.73
C GLY A 235 12.16 7.06 3.91
N ASN A 236 12.85 7.00 5.05
CA ASN A 236 13.76 5.90 5.38
C ASN A 236 13.00 4.76 6.05
N TYR A 237 12.18 4.07 5.25
CA TYR A 237 11.25 3.05 5.72
C TYR A 237 11.93 1.84 6.38
N ALA A 238 13.13 1.45 5.91
CA ALA A 238 13.89 0.37 6.54
C ALA A 238 14.34 0.73 7.96
N LYS A 239 14.86 1.95 8.17
CA LYS A 239 15.26 2.41 9.50
C LYS A 239 14.05 2.59 10.42
N ALA A 240 12.96 3.15 9.89
CA ALA A 240 11.71 3.30 10.63
C ALA A 240 11.15 1.94 11.07
N HIS A 241 11.13 0.96 10.17
CA HIS A 241 10.69 -0.40 10.47
C HIS A 241 11.49 -1.02 11.61
N ASN A 242 12.83 -1.01 11.50
CA ASN A 242 13.69 -1.59 12.52
C ASN A 242 13.51 -0.91 13.88
N ALA A 243 13.40 0.42 13.91
CA ALA A 243 13.18 1.16 15.14
C ALA A 243 11.79 0.89 15.75
N ALA A 244 10.74 0.71 14.94
CA ALA A 244 9.40 0.33 15.40
C ALA A 244 9.38 -1.06 16.02
N VAL A 245 10.01 -2.05 15.36
CA VAL A 245 10.13 -3.41 15.89
C VAL A 245 10.90 -3.41 17.22
N LEU A 246 11.99 -2.65 17.31
CA LEU A 246 12.76 -2.49 18.56
C LEU A 246 11.96 -1.75 19.64
N LEU A 247 11.12 -0.79 19.27
CA LEU A 247 10.26 -0.09 20.22
C LEU A 247 9.28 -1.07 20.89
N ALA A 248 8.68 -1.98 20.11
CA ALA A 248 7.82 -3.05 20.63
C ALA A 248 8.61 -4.07 21.47
N SER A 249 9.81 -4.45 21.03
CA SER A 249 10.60 -5.51 21.67
C SER A 249 11.45 -5.07 22.87
N SER A 250 11.53 -3.77 23.16
CA SER A 250 12.47 -3.21 24.14
C SER A 250 12.09 -3.52 25.60
N SER A 251 12.23 -4.79 25.99
CA SER A 251 12.50 -5.21 27.37
C SER A 251 13.98 -5.03 27.72
N SER A 252 14.60 -3.91 27.36
CA SER A 252 16.05 -3.74 27.46
C SER A 252 16.50 -3.63 28.92
N THR A 253 17.07 -4.70 29.47
CA THR A 253 18.04 -4.67 30.57
C THR A 253 19.32 -4.01 30.07
N LEU A 254 19.29 -2.71 29.81
CA LEU A 254 20.51 -1.92 29.73
C LEU A 254 21.07 -1.82 31.15
N ASN A 255 21.94 -2.76 31.52
CA ASN A 255 22.77 -2.63 32.70
C ASN A 255 23.77 -1.49 32.45
N CYS A 256 23.39 -0.26 32.78
CA CYS A 256 24.36 0.80 33.00
C CYS A 256 25.27 0.34 34.15
N THR A 257 26.43 -0.20 33.81
CA THR A 257 27.51 -0.37 34.77
C THR A 257 27.91 1.04 35.22
N THR A 258 27.49 1.37 36.45
CA THR A 258 27.88 2.50 37.28
C THR A 258 29.01 3.36 36.71
N CYS A 259 28.75 4.64 36.46
CA CYS A 259 29.80 5.65 36.45
C CYS A 259 30.32 5.76 37.88
N GLY A 260 31.43 5.07 38.17
CA GLY A 260 32.10 5.13 39.47
C GLY A 260 32.68 6.52 39.69
N SER A 261 32.21 7.17 40.75
CA SER A 261 32.85 8.30 41.43
C SER A 261 34.17 7.89 42.08
#